data_AF-A0A2G2XBE5-F1
#
_entry.id   AF-A0A2G2XBE5-F1
#
_cell.length_a   1.000
_cell.length_b   1.000
_cell.length_c   1.000
_cell.angle_alpha   90.00
_cell.angle_beta   90.00
_cell.angle_gamma   90.00
#
_symmetry.space_group_name_H-M   'P 1'
#
loop_
_entity.id
_entity.type
_entity.pdbx_description
1 polymer ?
#
loop_
_entity_poly.entity_id
_entity_poly.type
_entity_poly.pdbx_seq_one_letter_code
_entity_poly.pdbx_strand_id
1 'polypeptide(L)'
;MTRKAPKQTGAHQKQLDILAPTCAVYELRAELEQRQEKFDIIVGDLADPVEGGPCYQLYTQSFYENIVKPKLDDTGIFVTQAGPAGVFTHKEVFSSIYNTIKQVFKYVLAYTAHVPSFADTWGWVMASDQPFCLDAGKMDKKIAERIEGELLYLNGALFFSSTILNKTITKTLKNESHVYTEDDASPKNVFIMGGGEESAVTKVLRHKSREKIVMRDIDQEVVDLCKKHLIANHEAFRNKKLNLVINDAKAELEQRQEKFDIIVGDLVDPVEGGPCYQLYTQSFYEISLNLSLMTLGQSIEDCHALKREIEKMIQDKSNMVQI
;
A
#
# COMPACT_ATOMS: atom_id res chain seq x y z
N MET A 1 -13.50 53.99 -28.12
CA MET A 1 -12.06 53.70 -28.25
C MET A 1 -11.69 52.59 -27.27
N THR A 2 -11.66 51.37 -27.77
CA THR A 2 -11.30 50.13 -27.05
C THR A 2 -9.80 50.07 -26.79
N ARG A 3 -9.38 50.01 -25.52
CA ARG A 3 -8.02 49.62 -25.15
C ARG A 3 -7.96 48.09 -25.06
N LYS A 4 -7.09 47.48 -25.87
CA LYS A 4 -6.79 46.05 -25.86
C LYS A 4 -6.14 45.66 -24.53
N ALA A 5 -6.64 44.61 -23.90
CA ALA A 5 -5.93 43.90 -22.83
C ALA A 5 -4.69 43.18 -23.40
N PRO A 6 -3.60 43.02 -22.63
CA PRO A 6 -2.45 42.25 -23.07
C PRO A 6 -2.80 40.76 -23.15
N LYS A 7 -2.36 40.10 -24.22
CA LYS A 7 -2.40 38.64 -24.33
C LYS A 7 -1.49 38.02 -23.27
N GLN A 8 -2.06 37.33 -22.29
CA GLN A 8 -1.28 36.38 -21.49
C GLN A 8 -1.00 35.15 -22.36
N THR A 9 0.29 34.93 -22.61
CA THR A 9 0.86 33.74 -23.24
C THR A 9 0.58 32.52 -22.36
N GLY A 10 0.13 31.43 -22.98
CA GLY A 10 -0.28 30.20 -22.32
C GLY A 10 0.78 29.66 -21.36
N ALA A 11 0.47 29.73 -20.06
CA ALA A 11 1.10 28.86 -19.08
C ALA A 11 0.48 27.48 -19.28
N HIS A 12 1.30 26.51 -19.67
CA HIS A 12 0.96 25.10 -19.49
C HIS A 12 0.82 24.89 -17.98
N GLN A 13 -0.42 24.89 -17.50
CA GLN A 13 -0.75 24.44 -16.16
C GLN A 13 -0.45 22.93 -16.13
N LYS A 14 0.75 22.53 -15.69
CA LYS A 14 1.06 21.12 -15.45
C LYS A 14 0.11 20.66 -14.34
N GLN A 15 -0.88 19.88 -14.73
CA GLN A 15 -1.86 19.29 -13.83
C GLN A 15 -1.10 18.34 -12.87
N LEU A 16 -1.28 18.53 -11.57
CA LEU A 16 -0.78 17.57 -10.58
C LEU A 16 -1.68 16.34 -10.68
N ASP A 17 -1.22 15.31 -11.39
CA ASP A 17 -1.93 14.04 -11.45
C ASP A 17 -1.73 13.30 -10.14
N ILE A 18 -2.67 13.50 -9.22
CA ILE A 18 -2.78 12.70 -8.00
C ILE A 18 -3.35 11.34 -8.42
N LEU A 19 -2.50 10.33 -8.50
CA LEU A 19 -2.93 8.94 -8.58
C LEU A 19 -3.62 8.62 -7.24
N ALA A 20 -4.94 8.42 -7.32
CA ALA A 20 -5.95 8.79 -6.33
C ALA A 20 -5.87 8.11 -4.93
N PRO A 21 -6.47 8.74 -3.89
CA PRO A 21 -6.68 8.17 -2.55
C PRO A 21 -7.68 6.99 -2.48
N THR A 22 -8.16 6.48 -3.62
CA THR A 22 -9.22 5.45 -3.71
C THR A 22 -8.79 4.15 -4.38
N CYS A 23 -7.55 4.04 -4.89
CA CYS A 23 -7.07 2.76 -5.45
C CYS A 23 -6.51 1.89 -4.32
N ALA A 24 -6.96 0.64 -4.23
CA ALA A 24 -6.29 -0.33 -3.39
C ALA A 24 -4.83 -0.41 -3.86
N VAL A 25 -3.86 -0.41 -2.94
CA VAL A 25 -2.41 -0.37 -3.24
C VAL A 25 -1.96 -1.38 -4.31
N TYR A 26 -2.67 -2.52 -4.43
CA TYR A 26 -2.45 -3.53 -5.46
C TYR A 26 -2.74 -3.07 -6.89
N GLU A 27 -3.62 -2.11 -7.08
CA GLU A 27 -4.03 -1.56 -8.39
C GLU A 27 -3.03 -0.51 -8.89
N LEU A 28 -2.33 0.19 -7.99
CA LEU A 28 -1.40 1.27 -8.34
C LEU A 28 -0.24 0.77 -9.22
N ARG A 29 0.32 -0.41 -8.91
CA ARG A 29 1.38 -1.02 -9.75
C ARG A 29 0.88 -1.25 -11.18
N ALA A 30 -0.30 -1.87 -11.31
CA ALA A 30 -0.88 -2.20 -12.60
C ALA A 30 -1.28 -0.95 -13.40
N GLU A 31 -1.80 0.08 -12.72
CA GLU A 31 -2.13 1.35 -13.36
C GLU A 31 -0.87 2.05 -13.88
N LEU A 32 0.18 2.12 -13.06
CA LEU A 32 1.47 2.68 -13.46
C LEU A 32 2.12 1.89 -14.59
N GLU A 33 1.97 0.56 -14.64
CA GLU A 33 2.48 -0.26 -15.76
C GLU A 33 1.77 0.05 -17.09
N GLN A 34 0.47 0.34 -17.06
CA GLN A 34 -0.34 0.56 -18.27
C GLN A 34 -0.20 1.97 -18.86
N ARG A 35 0.05 2.98 -18.02
CA ARG A 35 0.23 4.37 -18.48
C ARG A 35 1.41 4.46 -19.46
N GLN A 36 1.41 5.44 -20.36
CA GLN A 36 2.53 5.69 -21.29
C GLN A 36 3.19 7.05 -21.07
N GLU A 37 2.54 7.92 -20.29
CA GLU A 37 3.04 9.25 -19.98
C GLU A 37 4.26 9.22 -19.07
N LYS A 38 5.05 10.28 -19.13
CA LYS A 38 6.18 10.53 -18.25
C LYS A 38 5.90 11.73 -17.36
N PHE A 39 6.57 11.76 -16.22
CA PHE A 39 6.40 12.77 -15.19
C PHE A 39 7.73 13.44 -14.87
N ASP A 40 7.69 14.76 -14.61
CA ASP A 40 8.84 15.46 -14.04
C ASP A 40 9.09 15.05 -12.59
N ILE A 41 8.03 14.71 -11.85
CA ILE A 41 8.08 14.34 -10.43
C ILE A 41 7.12 13.17 -10.19
N ILE A 42 7.62 12.12 -9.53
CA ILE A 42 6.79 11.05 -8.96
C ILE A 42 6.98 11.07 -7.45
N VAL A 43 5.87 11.06 -6.71
CA VAL A 43 5.86 11.08 -5.24
C VAL A 43 5.27 9.76 -4.73
N GLY A 44 6.07 9.00 -3.98
CA GLY A 44 5.62 7.82 -3.22
C GLY A 44 5.17 8.21 -1.82
N ASP A 45 3.86 8.29 -1.62
CA ASP A 45 3.26 8.49 -0.30
C ASP A 45 2.46 7.24 0.08
N LEU A 46 3.20 6.21 0.47
CA LEU A 46 2.70 4.85 0.73
C LEU A 46 3.04 4.43 2.15
N ALA A 47 2.31 3.46 2.69
CA ALA A 47 2.70 2.81 3.95
C ALA A 47 4.04 2.06 3.80
N ASP A 48 4.73 1.86 4.92
CA ASP A 48 6.04 1.21 4.95
C ASP A 48 6.03 -0.21 4.34
N PRO A 49 7.14 -0.63 3.69
CA PRO A 49 7.24 -1.95 3.06
C PRO A 49 7.47 -3.05 4.11
N VAL A 50 6.38 -3.50 4.72
CA VAL A 50 6.36 -4.70 5.56
C VAL A 50 6.30 -5.94 4.67
N GLU A 51 7.08 -6.97 4.98
CA GLU A 51 7.08 -8.26 4.25
C GLU A 51 5.65 -8.82 4.16
N GLY A 52 5.23 -9.22 2.94
CA GLY A 52 3.85 -9.64 2.67
C GLY A 52 2.81 -8.52 2.62
N GLY A 53 3.16 -7.27 2.91
CA GLY A 53 2.26 -6.12 2.83
C GLY A 53 1.99 -5.65 1.39
N PRO A 54 0.86 -4.97 1.13
CA PRO A 54 0.45 -4.56 -0.21
C PRO A 54 1.38 -3.50 -0.80
N CYS A 55 2.00 -2.67 0.05
CA CYS A 55 2.95 -1.64 -0.35
C CYS A 55 4.31 -2.22 -0.69
N TYR A 56 4.69 -3.39 -0.17
CA TYR A 56 6.04 -3.92 -0.33
C TYR A 56 6.45 -3.97 -1.80
N GLN A 57 5.58 -4.45 -2.68
CA GLN A 57 5.85 -4.55 -4.12
C GLN A 57 6.21 -3.20 -4.77
N LEU A 58 5.76 -2.08 -4.19
CA LEU A 58 6.02 -0.71 -4.64
C LEU A 58 7.33 -0.13 -4.08
N TYR A 59 8.08 -0.90 -3.29
CA TYR A 59 9.41 -0.55 -2.79
C TYR A 59 10.51 -1.47 -3.33
N THR A 60 10.18 -2.40 -4.23
CA THR A 60 11.16 -3.34 -4.81
C THR A 60 12.09 -2.67 -5.82
N GLN A 61 13.30 -3.24 -5.98
CA GLN A 61 14.24 -2.81 -7.02
C GLN A 61 13.58 -2.83 -8.41
N SER A 62 12.86 -3.91 -8.74
CA SER A 62 12.25 -4.05 -10.06
C SER A 62 11.13 -3.03 -10.30
N PHE A 63 10.37 -2.65 -9.27
CA PHE A 63 9.38 -1.58 -9.37
C PHE A 63 10.04 -0.25 -9.70
N TYR A 64 11.12 0.09 -9.00
CA TYR A 64 11.85 1.32 -9.31
C TYR A 64 12.47 1.29 -10.71
N GLU A 65 13.09 0.18 -11.10
CA GLU A 65 13.83 0.05 -12.36
C GLU A 65 12.91 -0.02 -13.60
N ASN A 66 11.83 -0.79 -13.51
CA ASN A 66 10.98 -1.10 -14.67
C ASN A 66 9.71 -0.25 -14.75
N ILE A 67 9.31 0.38 -13.64
CA ILE A 67 8.05 1.13 -13.58
C ILE A 67 8.31 2.60 -13.27
N VAL A 68 8.94 2.93 -12.14
CA VAL A 68 9.14 4.35 -11.77
C VAL A 68 10.10 5.04 -12.74
N LYS A 69 11.29 4.48 -12.93
CA LYS A 69 12.36 5.10 -13.72
C LYS A 69 11.98 5.35 -15.19
N PRO A 70 11.34 4.40 -15.92
CA PRO A 70 10.92 4.65 -17.30
C PRO A 70 9.81 5.70 -17.43
N LYS A 71 9.08 5.96 -16.34
CA LYS A 71 8.01 6.97 -16.26
C LYS A 71 8.47 8.32 -15.75
N LEU A 72 9.76 8.48 -15.46
CA LEU A 72 10.36 9.79 -15.24
C LEU A 72 10.90 10.35 -16.56
N ASP A 73 10.79 11.67 -16.68
CA ASP A 73 11.55 12.41 -17.68
C ASP A 73 13.07 12.39 -17.38
N ASP A 74 13.89 12.78 -18.36
CA ASP A 74 15.37 12.73 -18.26
C ASP A 74 15.93 13.60 -17.12
N THR A 75 15.17 14.59 -16.67
CA THR A 75 15.46 15.45 -15.51
C THR A 75 14.53 15.17 -14.33
N GLY A 76 13.79 14.08 -14.39
CA GLY A 76 12.75 13.74 -13.43
C GLY A 76 13.31 13.40 -12.06
N ILE A 77 12.49 13.61 -11.04
CA ILE A 77 12.82 13.31 -9.64
C ILE A 77 11.77 12.37 -9.07
N PHE A 78 12.22 11.26 -8.50
CA PHE A 78 11.40 10.46 -7.61
C PHE A 78 11.65 10.88 -6.16
N VAL A 79 10.61 10.92 -5.34
CA VAL A 79 10.72 11.05 -3.88
C VAL A 79 9.74 10.12 -3.21
N THR A 80 10.15 9.45 -2.13
CA THR A 80 9.24 8.66 -1.31
C THR A 80 9.44 8.94 0.17
N GLN A 81 8.34 8.87 0.93
CA GLN A 81 8.45 8.63 2.37
C GLN A 81 9.18 7.29 2.59
N ALA A 82 10.04 7.23 3.59
CA ALA A 82 10.95 6.11 3.82
C ALA A 82 10.97 5.65 5.29
N GLY A 83 9.86 5.81 6.00
CA GLY A 83 9.65 5.28 7.35
C GLY A 83 10.44 5.98 8.45
N PRO A 84 10.49 5.36 9.65
CA PRO A 84 11.27 5.84 10.78
C PRO A 84 12.76 5.99 10.45
N ALA A 85 13.34 7.12 10.82
CA ALA A 85 14.75 7.45 10.60
C ALA A 85 15.44 7.95 11.88
N GLY A 86 14.91 7.55 13.04
CA GLY A 86 15.55 7.76 14.33
C GLY A 86 16.86 6.98 14.47
N VAL A 87 17.66 7.34 15.49
CA VAL A 87 18.99 6.75 15.72
C VAL A 87 18.94 5.22 15.87
N PHE A 88 17.82 4.66 16.34
CA PHE A 88 17.61 3.22 16.46
C PHE A 88 16.68 2.64 15.40
N THR A 89 15.66 3.41 15.00
CA THR A 89 14.55 2.96 14.14
C THR A 89 14.88 3.03 12.64
N HIS A 90 15.90 3.76 12.21
CA HIS A 90 16.34 3.84 10.79
C HIS A 90 16.71 2.51 10.12
N LYS A 91 16.86 1.44 10.89
CA LYS A 91 17.17 0.09 10.41
C LYS A 91 15.93 -0.72 10.04
N GLU A 92 14.74 -0.24 10.42
CA GLU A 92 13.50 -0.96 10.17
C GLU A 92 13.18 -0.99 8.67
N VAL A 93 13.12 0.19 8.03
CA VAL A 93 12.88 0.28 6.58
C VAL A 93 13.72 1.36 5.89
N PHE A 94 14.02 2.48 6.54
CA PHE A 94 14.68 3.64 5.92
C PHE A 94 15.99 3.31 5.19
N SER A 95 16.86 2.55 5.85
CA SER A 95 18.14 2.12 5.27
C SER A 95 17.97 1.21 4.06
N SER A 96 17.08 0.23 4.15
CA SER A 96 16.73 -0.68 3.07
C SER A 96 16.09 0.03 1.87
N ILE A 97 15.18 0.97 2.12
CA ILE A 97 14.55 1.80 1.07
C ILE A 97 15.64 2.61 0.36
N TYR A 98 16.50 3.29 1.10
CA TYR A 98 17.63 4.05 0.54
C TYR A 98 18.54 3.15 -0.32
N ASN A 99 18.93 1.99 0.19
CA ASN A 99 19.85 1.10 -0.53
C ASN A 99 19.20 0.48 -1.77
N THR A 100 17.91 0.17 -1.73
CA THR A 100 17.15 -0.36 -2.88
C THR A 100 17.08 0.66 -4.00
N ILE A 101 16.70 1.91 -3.70
CA ILE A 101 16.64 3.01 -4.67
C ILE A 101 18.04 3.31 -5.26
N LYS A 102 19.09 3.19 -4.42
CA LYS A 102 20.50 3.37 -4.83
C LYS A 102 20.98 2.32 -5.84
N GLN A 103 20.35 1.16 -5.93
CA GLN A 103 20.66 0.19 -7.01
C GLN A 103 20.20 0.67 -8.39
N VAL A 104 19.24 1.60 -8.45
CA VAL A 104 18.52 1.96 -9.67
C VAL A 104 18.88 3.36 -10.19
N PHE A 105 19.06 4.34 -9.30
CA PHE A 105 19.29 5.73 -9.66
C PHE A 105 20.74 6.17 -9.42
N LYS A 106 21.25 7.04 -10.31
CA LYS A 106 22.63 7.54 -10.23
C LYS A 106 22.87 8.44 -9.01
N TYR A 107 21.89 9.27 -8.66
CA TYR A 107 21.96 10.19 -7.53
C TYR A 107 20.81 9.90 -6.58
N VAL A 108 21.14 9.55 -5.33
CA VAL A 108 20.17 9.25 -4.27
C VAL A 108 20.51 10.07 -3.03
N LEU A 109 19.53 10.81 -2.53
CA LEU A 109 19.65 11.71 -1.40
C LEU A 109 18.65 11.33 -0.33
N ALA A 110 19.14 10.96 0.85
CA ALA A 110 18.32 10.71 2.02
C ALA A 110 18.26 11.97 2.89
N TYR A 111 17.09 12.28 3.43
CA TYR A 111 16.89 13.42 4.33
C TYR A 111 15.84 13.09 5.38
N THR A 112 15.90 13.78 6.52
CA THR A 112 15.06 13.48 7.66
C THR A 112 14.54 14.72 8.37
N ALA A 113 13.40 14.57 9.05
CA ALA A 113 12.80 15.60 9.88
C ALA A 113 12.12 14.97 11.08
N HIS A 114 12.13 15.65 12.22
CA HIS A 114 11.36 15.22 13.38
C HIS A 114 9.87 15.51 13.17
N VAL A 115 9.02 14.49 13.33
CA VAL A 115 7.56 14.62 13.23
C VAL A 115 6.96 14.40 14.62
N PRO A 116 6.56 15.48 15.33
CA PRO A 116 6.17 15.39 16.74
C PRO A 116 5.05 14.39 17.04
N SER A 117 4.05 14.28 16.16
CA SER A 117 2.94 13.34 16.33
C SER A 117 3.35 11.88 16.20
N PHE A 118 4.47 11.59 15.54
CA PHE A 118 5.00 10.23 15.38
C PHE A 118 5.99 9.88 16.50
N ALA A 119 6.33 10.85 17.35
CA ALA A 119 7.33 10.72 18.41
C ALA A 119 8.70 10.19 17.91
N ASP A 120 9.03 10.41 16.64
CA ASP A 120 10.29 10.00 16.04
C ASP A 120 10.72 10.95 14.89
N THR A 121 11.96 10.76 14.45
CA THR A 121 12.47 11.28 13.19
C THR A 121 11.92 10.44 12.04
N TRP A 122 11.37 11.09 11.03
CA TRP A 122 10.90 10.46 9.81
C TRP A 122 11.87 10.69 8.66
N GLY A 123 11.97 9.71 7.76
CA GLY A 123 12.89 9.72 6.64
C GLY A 123 12.18 9.84 5.30
N TRP A 124 12.90 10.43 4.34
CA TRP A 124 12.53 10.47 2.94
C TRP A 124 13.76 10.22 2.08
N VAL A 125 13.53 9.67 0.88
CA VAL A 125 14.59 9.42 -0.11
C VAL A 125 14.19 10.04 -1.44
N MET A 126 15.04 10.92 -1.96
CA MET A 126 14.97 11.46 -3.32
C MET A 126 15.93 10.73 -4.24
N ALA A 127 15.52 10.53 -5.49
CA ALA A 127 16.31 9.85 -6.50
C ALA A 127 16.16 10.52 -7.87
N SER A 128 17.28 10.60 -8.61
CA SER A 128 17.31 11.10 -9.99
C SER A 128 18.55 10.58 -10.70
N ASP A 129 18.53 10.59 -12.03
CA ASP A 129 19.74 10.40 -12.83
C ASP A 129 20.50 11.72 -13.08
N GLN A 130 19.96 12.85 -12.60
CA GLN A 130 20.61 14.15 -12.57
C GLN A 130 21.07 14.53 -11.14
N PRO A 131 22.18 15.27 -11.00
CA PRO A 131 22.66 15.70 -9.69
C PRO A 131 21.72 16.72 -9.04
N PHE A 132 21.50 16.58 -7.73
CA PHE A 132 20.76 17.56 -6.94
C PHE A 132 21.58 18.82 -6.67
N CYS A 133 20.94 19.99 -6.72
CA CYS A 133 21.54 21.26 -6.31
C CYS A 133 21.06 21.64 -4.89
N LEU A 134 21.91 21.38 -3.90
CA LEU A 134 21.63 21.61 -2.47
C LEU A 134 22.16 22.96 -1.99
N ASP A 135 21.72 24.04 -2.63
CA ASP A 135 22.09 25.40 -2.25
C ASP A 135 20.89 26.12 -1.63
N ALA A 136 21.01 26.44 -0.34
CA ALA A 136 19.92 27.05 0.44
C ALA A 136 19.37 28.33 -0.21
N GLY A 137 20.26 29.24 -0.65
CA GLY A 137 19.84 30.51 -1.25
C GLY A 137 19.12 30.33 -2.59
N LYS A 138 19.57 29.39 -3.42
CA LYS A 138 18.88 29.02 -4.67
C LYS A 138 17.53 28.36 -4.38
N MET A 139 17.43 27.56 -3.32
CA MET A 139 16.16 26.96 -2.90
C MET A 139 15.18 28.02 -2.42
N ASP A 140 15.60 28.94 -1.55
CA ASP A 140 14.76 30.04 -1.07
C ASP A 140 14.27 30.91 -2.23
N LYS A 141 15.16 31.21 -3.19
CA LYS A 141 14.77 31.92 -4.42
C LYS A 141 13.71 31.16 -5.21
N LYS A 142 13.88 29.84 -5.41
CA LYS A 142 12.88 29.01 -6.11
C LYS A 142 11.55 28.92 -5.35
N ILE A 143 11.57 28.85 -4.02
CA ILE A 143 10.35 28.84 -3.19
C ILE A 143 9.60 30.14 -3.41
N ALA A 144 10.27 31.30 -3.27
CA ALA A 144 9.67 32.61 -3.48
C ALA A 144 9.13 32.82 -4.90
N GLU A 145 9.76 32.21 -5.91
CA GLU A 145 9.32 32.30 -7.31
C GLU A 145 8.13 31.39 -7.65
N ARG A 146 7.91 30.30 -6.91
CA ARG A 146 7.02 29.19 -7.35
C ARG A 146 5.89 28.86 -6.38
N ILE A 147 6.02 29.23 -5.11
CA ILE A 147 5.06 28.89 -4.06
C ILE A 147 4.34 30.17 -3.62
N GLU A 148 3.01 30.15 -3.68
CA GLU A 148 2.19 31.21 -3.13
C GLU A 148 2.12 31.06 -1.60
N GLY A 149 2.39 32.15 -0.87
CA GLY A 149 2.40 32.17 0.58
C GLY A 149 3.73 31.75 1.22
N GLU A 150 3.73 31.62 2.55
CA GLU A 150 4.90 31.23 3.34
C GLU A 150 4.82 29.76 3.74
N LEU A 151 5.93 29.02 3.58
CA LEU A 151 6.06 27.67 4.08
C LEU A 151 6.34 27.69 5.58
N LEU A 152 5.46 27.07 6.37
CA LEU A 152 5.55 27.10 7.83
C LEU A 152 6.73 26.30 8.40
N TYR A 153 7.18 25.28 7.67
CA TYR A 153 8.27 24.40 8.09
C TYR A 153 9.52 24.62 7.25
N LEU A 154 9.39 24.54 5.93
CA LEU A 154 10.55 24.37 5.04
C LEU A 154 11.09 25.69 4.50
N ASN A 155 12.40 25.87 4.63
CA ASN A 155 13.19 26.83 3.85
C ASN A 155 14.47 26.15 3.34
N GLY A 156 15.27 26.85 2.55
CA GLY A 156 16.50 26.31 1.96
C GLY A 156 17.52 25.85 2.99
N ALA A 157 17.69 26.61 4.08
CA ALA A 157 18.60 26.24 5.16
C ALA A 157 18.14 24.97 5.89
N LEU A 158 16.84 24.85 6.17
CA LEU A 158 16.27 23.68 6.83
C LEU A 158 16.33 22.44 5.95
N PHE A 159 16.00 22.56 4.65
CA PHE A 159 16.12 21.44 3.73
C PHE A 159 17.59 20.99 3.63
N PHE A 160 18.53 21.92 3.47
CA PHE A 160 19.95 21.57 3.49
C PHE A 160 20.34 20.82 4.77
N SER A 161 19.93 21.34 5.94
CA SER A 161 20.18 20.69 7.23
C SER A 161 19.58 19.29 7.32
N SER A 162 18.38 19.06 6.76
CA SER A 162 17.69 17.76 6.78
C SER A 162 18.47 16.65 6.06
N THR A 163 19.34 17.03 5.10
CA THR A 163 20.19 16.10 4.35
C THR A 163 21.47 15.72 5.12
N ILE A 164 21.79 16.40 6.22
CA ILE A 164 22.97 16.15 7.03
C ILE A 164 22.63 15.16 8.14
N LEU A 165 22.87 13.89 7.87
CA LEU A 165 22.55 12.79 8.78
C LEU A 165 23.64 12.59 9.84
N ASN A 166 23.24 12.11 11.03
CA ASN A 166 24.22 11.77 12.06
C ASN A 166 25.11 10.58 11.65
N LYS A 167 26.23 10.41 12.36
CA LYS A 167 27.25 9.39 12.06
C LYS A 167 26.71 7.96 12.09
N THR A 168 25.78 7.66 12.99
CA THR A 168 25.18 6.32 13.13
C THR A 168 24.39 5.99 11.87
N ILE A 169 23.45 6.85 11.48
CA ILE A 169 22.62 6.66 10.30
C ILE A 169 23.49 6.62 9.05
N THR A 170 24.42 7.56 8.89
CA THR A 170 25.34 7.60 7.75
C THR A 170 26.15 6.30 7.60
N LYS A 171 26.61 5.72 8.72
CA LYS A 171 27.33 4.45 8.70
C LYS A 171 26.43 3.28 8.30
N THR A 172 25.19 3.26 8.78
CA THR A 172 24.21 2.25 8.38
C THR A 172 23.91 2.35 6.89
N LEU A 173 23.51 3.52 6.37
CA LEU A 173 23.20 3.72 4.95
C LEU A 173 24.37 3.34 4.03
N LYS A 174 25.61 3.58 4.47
CA LYS A 174 26.81 3.22 3.70
C LYS A 174 27.04 1.71 3.62
N ASN A 175 26.72 0.99 4.69
CA ASN A 175 26.99 -0.44 4.83
C ASN A 175 25.76 -1.32 4.60
N GLU A 176 24.60 -0.70 4.31
CA GLU A 176 23.38 -1.43 4.02
C GLU A 176 23.56 -2.31 2.79
N SER A 177 23.01 -3.52 2.87
CA SER A 177 23.09 -4.52 1.82
C SER A 177 21.73 -5.08 1.45
N HIS A 178 20.71 -4.89 2.29
CA HIS A 178 19.36 -5.33 1.98
C HIS A 178 18.79 -4.53 0.81
N VAL A 179 18.14 -5.25 -0.10
CA VAL A 179 17.46 -4.73 -1.29
C VAL A 179 16.10 -5.41 -1.33
N TYR A 180 15.03 -4.63 -1.40
CA TYR A 180 13.70 -5.20 -1.52
C TYR A 180 13.52 -5.84 -2.90
N THR A 181 13.07 -7.08 -2.92
CA THR A 181 12.86 -7.87 -4.15
C THR A 181 11.52 -8.60 -4.07
N GLU A 182 10.98 -9.03 -5.20
CA GLU A 182 9.70 -9.74 -5.29
C GLU A 182 9.61 -10.99 -4.41
N ASP A 183 10.76 -11.57 -4.07
CA ASP A 183 10.86 -12.78 -3.26
C ASP A 183 10.34 -12.55 -1.82
N ASP A 184 10.50 -11.33 -1.26
CA ASP A 184 9.93 -10.97 0.05
C ASP A 184 8.56 -10.23 -0.06
N ALA A 185 8.09 -9.94 -1.28
CA ALA A 185 6.81 -9.27 -1.54
C ALA A 185 5.58 -10.19 -1.42
N SER A 186 5.82 -11.46 -1.14
CA SER A 186 5.03 -12.54 -1.67
C SER A 186 4.41 -13.35 -0.53
N PRO A 187 3.18 -13.03 -0.08
CA PRO A 187 2.56 -13.72 1.04
C PRO A 187 2.43 -15.21 0.74
N LYS A 188 2.90 -16.05 1.67
CA LYS A 188 2.89 -17.50 1.60
C LYS A 188 1.71 -18.07 2.37
N ASN A 189 1.45 -17.53 3.58
CA ASN A 189 0.43 -17.99 4.50
C ASN A 189 -0.61 -16.88 4.73
N VAL A 190 -1.83 -17.09 4.27
CA VAL A 190 -2.91 -16.09 4.40
C VAL A 190 -4.04 -16.66 5.23
N PHE A 191 -4.54 -15.90 6.20
CA PHE A 191 -5.76 -16.20 6.93
C PHE A 191 -6.89 -15.26 6.48
N ILE A 192 -8.08 -15.79 6.24
CA ILE A 192 -9.27 -15.04 5.83
C ILE A 192 -10.38 -15.32 6.84
N MET A 193 -10.89 -14.24 7.44
CA MET A 193 -12.03 -14.24 8.35
C MET A 193 -13.28 -13.92 7.54
N GLY A 194 -14.26 -14.82 7.54
CA GLY A 194 -15.45 -14.72 6.71
C GLY A 194 -15.15 -14.95 5.23
N GLY A 195 -15.85 -14.18 4.39
CA GLY A 195 -15.68 -14.16 2.95
C GLY A 195 -16.31 -15.32 2.20
N GLY A 196 -17.30 -16.05 2.76
CA GLY A 196 -17.94 -17.30 2.27
C GLY A 196 -18.23 -17.44 0.77
N GLU A 197 -18.14 -16.35 0.02
CA GLU A 197 -18.22 -16.22 -1.44
C GLU A 197 -16.91 -16.54 -2.18
N GLU A 198 -15.76 -16.47 -1.50
CA GLU A 198 -14.39 -16.77 -1.96
C GLU A 198 -13.82 -15.86 -3.05
N SER A 199 -14.39 -14.66 -3.17
CA SER A 199 -13.81 -13.56 -3.93
C SER A 199 -12.42 -13.17 -3.38
N ALA A 200 -12.27 -13.11 -2.05
CA ALA A 200 -10.99 -12.86 -1.38
C ALA A 200 -9.95 -13.94 -1.69
N VAL A 201 -10.33 -15.22 -1.61
CA VAL A 201 -9.44 -16.35 -1.96
C VAL A 201 -9.02 -16.28 -3.43
N THR A 202 -9.95 -15.93 -4.33
CA THR A 202 -9.65 -15.76 -5.76
C THR A 202 -8.62 -14.65 -5.99
N LYS A 203 -8.72 -13.52 -5.29
CA LYS A 203 -7.72 -12.43 -5.34
C LYS A 203 -6.36 -12.94 -4.82
N VAL A 204 -6.32 -13.61 -3.67
CA VAL A 204 -5.08 -14.18 -3.08
C VAL A 204 -4.44 -15.22 -4.01
N LEU A 205 -5.23 -16.07 -4.66
CA LEU A 205 -4.74 -17.13 -5.55
C LEU A 205 -4.08 -16.62 -6.84
N ARG A 206 -4.25 -15.34 -7.20
CA ARG A 206 -3.54 -14.70 -8.32
C ARG A 206 -2.05 -14.50 -8.03
N HIS A 207 -1.67 -14.41 -6.75
CA HIS A 207 -0.26 -14.35 -6.36
C HIS A 207 0.38 -15.72 -6.57
N LYS A 208 1.61 -15.81 -7.11
CA LYS A 208 2.21 -17.14 -7.39
C LYS A 208 2.79 -17.81 -6.14
N SER A 209 3.18 -17.01 -5.15
CA SER A 209 3.92 -17.41 -3.95
C SER A 209 3.13 -18.09 -2.84
N ARG A 210 1.79 -17.95 -2.79
CA ARG A 210 0.97 -18.56 -1.74
C ARG A 210 1.24 -20.05 -1.58
N GLU A 211 1.51 -20.47 -0.37
CA GLU A 211 1.69 -21.87 0.02
C GLU A 211 0.42 -22.40 0.70
N LYS A 212 -0.22 -21.57 1.53
CA LYS A 212 -1.39 -21.95 2.34
C LYS A 212 -2.37 -20.78 2.50
N ILE A 213 -3.65 -21.07 2.30
CA ILE A 213 -4.76 -20.15 2.55
C ILE A 213 -5.68 -20.82 3.56
N VAL A 214 -5.90 -20.18 4.71
CA VAL A 214 -6.82 -20.64 5.75
C VAL A 214 -8.02 -19.72 5.73
N MET A 215 -9.20 -20.27 5.46
CA MET A 215 -10.45 -19.50 5.48
C MET A 215 -11.37 -20.05 6.56
N ARG A 216 -11.94 -19.15 7.36
CA ARG A 216 -12.92 -19.47 8.39
C ARG A 216 -14.17 -18.65 8.17
N ASP A 217 -15.23 -19.33 7.76
CA ASP A 217 -16.56 -18.73 7.69
C ASP A 217 -17.45 -19.36 8.76
N ILE A 218 -18.36 -18.58 9.34
CA ILE A 218 -19.27 -19.08 10.38
C ILE A 218 -20.52 -19.73 9.77
N ASP A 219 -20.85 -19.39 8.51
CA ASP A 219 -22.09 -19.77 7.85
C ASP A 219 -21.85 -20.82 6.74
N GLN A 220 -22.12 -22.08 7.09
CA GLN A 220 -22.03 -23.21 6.15
C GLN A 220 -23.00 -23.08 4.97
N GLU A 221 -24.19 -22.50 5.19
CA GLU A 221 -25.22 -22.40 4.14
C GLU A 221 -24.82 -21.41 3.07
N VAL A 222 -24.24 -20.26 3.46
CA VAL A 222 -23.69 -19.26 2.53
C VAL A 222 -22.55 -19.86 1.70
N VAL A 223 -21.62 -20.57 2.35
CA VAL A 223 -20.52 -21.25 1.67
C VAL A 223 -21.03 -22.27 0.65
N ASP A 224 -22.01 -23.09 1.03
CA ASP A 224 -22.55 -24.12 0.14
C ASP A 224 -23.35 -23.53 -1.03
N LEU A 225 -24.07 -22.42 -0.79
CA LEU A 225 -24.74 -21.66 -1.83
C LEU A 225 -23.72 -21.11 -2.83
N CYS A 226 -22.64 -20.49 -2.35
CA CYS A 226 -21.60 -19.90 -3.18
C CYS A 226 -20.85 -20.97 -3.98
N LYS A 227 -20.49 -22.11 -3.36
CA LYS A 227 -19.92 -23.27 -4.05
C LYS A 227 -20.79 -23.83 -5.17
N LYS A 228 -22.11 -23.69 -5.06
CA LYS A 228 -23.06 -24.22 -6.04
C LYS A 228 -23.34 -23.24 -7.17
N HIS A 229 -23.40 -21.94 -6.89
CA HIS A 229 -23.91 -20.93 -7.83
C HIS A 229 -22.84 -19.95 -8.34
N LEU A 230 -21.76 -19.69 -7.60
CA LEU A 230 -20.69 -18.79 -8.02
C LEU A 230 -19.63 -19.53 -8.84
N ILE A 231 -19.99 -19.84 -10.09
CA ILE A 231 -19.15 -20.61 -11.03
C ILE A 231 -17.75 -19.97 -11.20
N ALA A 232 -17.67 -18.64 -11.17
CA ALA A 232 -16.42 -17.89 -11.27
C ALA A 232 -15.40 -18.27 -10.18
N ASN A 233 -15.86 -18.73 -9.01
CA ASN A 233 -15.02 -19.03 -7.85
C ASN A 233 -14.82 -20.54 -7.64
N HIS A 234 -15.35 -21.40 -8.52
CA HIS A 234 -15.21 -22.87 -8.39
C HIS A 234 -13.75 -23.33 -8.36
N GLU A 235 -12.86 -22.67 -9.08
CA GLU A 235 -11.43 -22.99 -9.04
C GLU A 235 -10.79 -22.67 -7.69
N ALA A 236 -11.26 -21.61 -7.02
CA ALA A 236 -10.79 -21.24 -5.68
C ALA A 236 -11.18 -22.31 -4.65
N PHE A 237 -12.45 -22.71 -4.62
CA PHE A 237 -12.95 -23.75 -3.72
C PHE A 237 -12.29 -25.12 -3.91
N ARG A 238 -11.81 -25.42 -5.13
CA ARG A 238 -11.11 -26.68 -5.45
C ARG A 238 -9.59 -26.58 -5.27
N ASN A 239 -9.08 -25.41 -4.91
CA ASN A 239 -7.65 -25.22 -4.79
C ASN A 239 -7.10 -26.01 -3.61
N LYS A 240 -6.14 -26.90 -3.86
CA LYS A 240 -5.50 -27.71 -2.80
C LYS A 240 -4.80 -26.89 -1.70
N LYS A 241 -4.53 -25.61 -1.96
CA LYS A 241 -3.91 -24.70 -0.98
C LYS A 241 -4.93 -24.04 -0.06
N LEU A 242 -6.22 -24.12 -0.38
CA LEU A 242 -7.30 -23.62 0.46
C LEU A 242 -7.66 -24.65 1.53
N ASN A 243 -7.61 -24.20 2.77
CA ASN A 243 -8.13 -24.88 3.95
C ASN A 243 -9.32 -24.09 4.48
N LEU A 244 -10.50 -24.40 3.92
CA LEU A 244 -11.78 -23.86 4.37
C LEU A 244 -12.37 -24.75 5.46
N VAL A 245 -12.66 -24.16 6.62
CA VAL A 245 -13.38 -24.82 7.73
C VAL A 245 -14.46 -23.88 8.22
N ILE A 246 -15.65 -24.43 8.49
CA ILE A 246 -16.71 -23.66 9.11
C ILE A 246 -16.42 -23.54 10.60
N ASN A 247 -16.03 -22.34 11.03
CA ASN A 247 -15.72 -22.04 12.43
C ASN A 247 -15.73 -20.52 12.66
N ASP A 248 -15.83 -20.13 13.93
CA ASP A 248 -15.62 -18.74 14.34
C ASP A 248 -14.14 -18.34 14.18
N ALA A 249 -13.90 -17.28 13.41
CA ALA A 249 -12.55 -16.82 13.08
C ALA A 249 -11.78 -16.31 14.30
N LYS A 250 -12.47 -15.70 15.28
CA LYS A 250 -11.85 -15.21 16.51
C LYS A 250 -11.36 -16.37 17.37
N ALA A 251 -12.23 -17.34 17.64
CA ALA A 251 -11.88 -18.53 18.42
C ALA A 251 -10.73 -19.30 17.78
N GLU A 252 -10.71 -19.38 16.45
CA GLU A 252 -9.62 -20.01 15.71
C GLU A 252 -8.29 -19.27 15.89
N LEU A 253 -8.27 -17.93 15.76
CA LEU A 253 -7.06 -17.14 15.92
C LEU A 253 -6.56 -17.14 17.38
N GLU A 254 -7.46 -17.03 18.36
CA GLU A 254 -7.11 -17.05 19.79
C GLU A 254 -6.41 -18.35 20.23
N GLN A 255 -6.73 -19.47 19.58
CA GLN A 255 -6.16 -20.79 19.92
C GLN A 255 -4.91 -21.14 19.09
N ARG A 256 -4.60 -20.36 18.06
CA ARG A 256 -3.49 -20.64 17.14
C ARG A 256 -2.17 -20.07 17.64
N GLN A 257 -1.10 -20.82 17.38
CA GLN A 257 0.28 -20.35 17.48
C GLN A 257 0.93 -20.14 16.10
N GLU A 258 0.29 -20.63 15.05
CA GLU A 258 0.75 -20.43 13.66
C GLU A 258 0.61 -18.95 13.28
N LYS A 259 1.67 -18.40 12.68
CA LYS A 259 1.67 -17.03 12.14
C LYS A 259 1.27 -17.02 10.67
N PHE A 260 0.65 -15.91 10.26
CA PHE A 260 0.26 -15.64 8.89
C PHE A 260 0.98 -14.40 8.38
N ASP A 261 1.30 -14.37 7.09
CA ASP A 261 1.87 -13.17 6.48
C ASP A 261 0.79 -12.07 6.37
N ILE A 262 -0.46 -12.48 6.09
CA ILE A 262 -1.62 -11.59 6.01
C ILE A 262 -2.82 -12.23 6.72
N ILE A 263 -3.52 -11.43 7.54
CA ILE A 263 -4.89 -11.71 8.00
C ILE A 263 -5.86 -10.75 7.27
N VAL A 264 -6.86 -11.30 6.59
CA VAL A 264 -7.90 -10.56 5.86
C VAL A 264 -9.23 -10.68 6.60
N GLY A 265 -9.83 -9.55 6.96
CA GLY A 265 -11.21 -9.47 7.39
C GLY A 265 -12.14 -9.22 6.21
N ASP A 266 -12.82 -10.27 5.75
CA ASP A 266 -13.89 -10.21 4.75
C ASP A 266 -15.23 -10.44 5.46
N LEU A 267 -15.59 -9.46 6.28
CA LEU A 267 -16.65 -9.54 7.27
C LEU A 267 -17.74 -8.52 6.96
N VAL A 268 -18.96 -8.80 7.41
CA VAL A 268 -20.03 -7.80 7.40
C VAL A 268 -19.75 -6.69 8.42
N ASP A 269 -20.27 -5.51 8.14
CA ASP A 269 -20.10 -4.34 9.02
C ASP A 269 -20.48 -4.65 10.48
N PRO A 270 -19.75 -4.09 11.45
CA PRO A 270 -20.01 -4.34 12.86
C PRO A 270 -21.34 -3.70 13.27
N VAL A 271 -22.31 -4.55 13.60
CA VAL A 271 -23.53 -4.15 14.32
C VAL A 271 -23.37 -4.56 15.78
N GLU A 272 -23.65 -3.66 16.72
CA GLU A 272 -23.54 -3.94 18.15
C GLU A 272 -24.37 -5.18 18.53
N GLY A 273 -23.74 -6.16 19.19
CA GLY A 273 -24.34 -7.45 19.53
C GLY A 273 -24.39 -8.47 18.38
N GLY A 274 -23.95 -8.11 17.17
CA GLY A 274 -23.82 -9.02 16.03
C GLY A 274 -22.58 -9.92 16.13
N PRO A 275 -22.55 -11.04 15.39
CA PRO A 275 -21.47 -12.03 15.46
C PRO A 275 -20.11 -11.46 15.02
N CYS A 276 -20.10 -10.56 14.04
CA CYS A 276 -18.86 -9.93 13.56
C CYS A 276 -18.34 -8.83 14.49
N TYR A 277 -19.15 -8.27 15.40
CA TYR A 277 -18.76 -7.12 16.23
C TYR A 277 -17.45 -7.36 17.01
N GLN A 278 -17.26 -8.59 17.50
CA GLN A 278 -16.07 -8.95 18.28
C GLN A 278 -14.77 -8.97 17.46
N LEU A 279 -14.87 -9.04 16.13
CA LEU A 279 -13.74 -9.02 15.19
C LEU A 279 -13.29 -7.58 14.86
N TYR A 280 -13.99 -6.56 15.37
CA TYR A 280 -13.65 -5.15 15.19
C TYR A 280 -13.17 -4.48 16.49
N THR A 281 -12.95 -5.25 17.57
CA THR A 281 -12.49 -4.69 18.85
C THR A 281 -10.97 -4.49 18.86
N GLN A 282 -10.50 -3.50 19.62
CA GLN A 282 -9.06 -3.27 19.81
C GLN A 282 -8.33 -4.53 20.30
N SER A 283 -8.91 -5.23 21.28
CA SER A 283 -8.34 -6.46 21.83
C SER A 283 -8.17 -7.56 20.79
N PHE A 284 -9.07 -7.63 19.80
CA PHE A 284 -8.96 -8.60 18.72
C PHE A 284 -7.87 -8.20 17.70
N TYR A 285 -7.73 -6.90 17.41
CA TYR A 285 -6.63 -6.43 16.57
C TYR A 285 -5.26 -6.68 17.21
N GLU A 286 -5.13 -6.56 18.53
CA GLU A 286 -3.89 -6.90 19.25
C GLU A 286 -3.50 -8.38 19.09
N ILE A 287 -4.49 -9.29 19.14
CA ILE A 287 -4.28 -10.72 18.87
C ILE A 287 -3.85 -10.92 17.42
N SER A 288 -4.54 -10.27 16.48
CA SER A 288 -4.27 -10.39 15.04
C SER A 288 -2.88 -9.88 14.68
N LEU A 289 -2.43 -8.78 15.28
CA LEU A 289 -1.09 -8.22 15.09
C LEU A 289 0.02 -9.10 15.69
N ASN A 290 -0.26 -9.87 16.75
CA ASN A 290 0.71 -10.84 17.28
C ASN A 290 0.89 -12.07 16.36
N LEU A 291 -0.17 -12.43 15.63
CA LEU A 291 -0.22 -13.59 14.75
C LEU A 291 0.08 -13.24 13.28
N SER A 292 0.23 -11.97 12.93
CA SER A 292 0.49 -11.56 11.56
C SER A 292 1.48 -10.42 11.41
N LEU A 293 2.15 -10.40 10.26
CA LEU A 293 2.93 -9.23 9.83
C LEU A 293 1.99 -8.10 9.35
N MET A 294 0.75 -8.42 8.96
CA MET A 294 -0.26 -7.45 8.55
C MET A 294 -1.72 -7.91 8.74
N THR A 295 -2.60 -6.99 9.15
CA THR A 295 -4.07 -7.17 9.19
C THR A 295 -4.76 -6.18 8.23
N LEU A 296 -5.63 -6.67 7.34
CA LEU A 296 -6.41 -5.87 6.37
C LEU A 296 -7.91 -6.01 6.63
N GLY A 297 -8.66 -4.90 6.65
CA GLY A 297 -10.13 -4.90 6.58
C GLY A 297 -10.59 -4.47 5.18
N GLN A 298 -11.50 -5.23 4.54
CA GLN A 298 -12.09 -4.78 3.27
C GLN A 298 -13.08 -3.63 3.50
N SER A 299 -13.13 -2.68 2.56
CA SER A 299 -14.07 -1.56 2.55
C SER A 299 -15.41 -1.93 1.89
N ILE A 300 -16.48 -1.45 2.53
CA ILE A 300 -17.94 -1.44 2.27
C ILE A 300 -18.44 -1.64 0.81
N GLU A 301 -17.71 -1.27 -0.24
CA GLU A 301 -18.26 -1.20 -1.61
C GLU A 301 -18.33 -2.55 -2.35
N ASP A 302 -17.37 -3.46 -2.15
CA ASP A 302 -17.34 -4.77 -2.83
C ASP A 302 -18.45 -5.71 -2.29
N CYS A 303 -18.68 -5.73 -0.96
CA CYS A 303 -19.70 -6.57 -0.32
C CYS A 303 -21.14 -6.15 -0.68
N HIS A 304 -21.40 -4.86 -0.87
CA HIS A 304 -22.75 -4.38 -1.25
C HIS A 304 -23.13 -4.71 -2.70
N ALA A 305 -22.16 -4.86 -3.60
CA ALA A 305 -22.43 -5.29 -4.97
C ALA A 305 -22.83 -6.76 -5.01
N LEU A 306 -22.12 -7.61 -4.28
CA LEU A 306 -22.33 -9.06 -4.26
C LEU A 306 -23.55 -9.48 -3.42
N LYS A 307 -23.81 -8.80 -2.29
CA LYS A 307 -25.06 -8.96 -1.55
C LYS A 307 -26.29 -8.69 -2.42
N ARG A 308 -26.25 -7.67 -3.29
CA ARG A 308 -27.34 -7.37 -4.24
C ARG A 308 -27.50 -8.46 -5.31
N GLU A 309 -26.43 -9.10 -5.74
CA GLU A 309 -26.50 -10.25 -6.66
C GLU A 309 -27.06 -11.50 -5.97
N ILE A 310 -26.65 -11.79 -4.73
CA ILE A 310 -27.13 -12.92 -3.95
C ILE A 310 -28.62 -12.74 -3.59
N GLU A 311 -29.03 -11.56 -3.15
CA GLU A 311 -30.45 -11.23 -2.92
C GLU A 311 -31.29 -11.45 -4.18
N LYS A 312 -30.76 -11.07 -5.36
CA LYS A 312 -31.39 -11.32 -6.65
C LYS A 312 -31.49 -12.81 -6.98
N MET A 313 -30.43 -13.59 -6.73
CA MET A 313 -30.44 -15.05 -6.92
C MET A 313 -31.40 -15.77 -5.96
N ILE A 314 -31.58 -15.28 -4.73
CA ILE A 314 -32.53 -15.80 -3.75
C ILE A 314 -33.97 -15.46 -4.17
N GLN A 315 -34.22 -14.25 -4.68
CA GLN A 315 -35.50 -13.82 -5.22
C GLN A 315 -35.90 -14.67 -6.45
N ASP A 316 -34.95 -14.94 -7.35
CA ASP A 316 -35.18 -15.72 -8.56
C ASP A 316 -35.50 -17.20 -8.26
N LYS A 317 -34.88 -17.79 -7.22
CA LYS A 317 -35.27 -19.12 -6.72
C LYS A 317 -36.67 -19.15 -6.11
N SER A 318 -37.07 -18.09 -5.41
CA SER A 318 -38.40 -18.01 -4.78
C SER A 318 -39.52 -17.98 -5.84
N ASN A 319 -39.24 -17.44 -7.03
CA ASN A 319 -40.17 -17.43 -8.17
C ASN A 319 -40.22 -18.76 -8.96
N MET A 320 -39.21 -19.63 -8.83
CA MET A 320 -39.20 -20.96 -9.46
C MET A 320 -39.93 -22.04 -8.64
N VAL A 321 -40.36 -21.75 -7.42
CA VAL A 321 -41.07 -22.70 -6.53
C VAL A 321 -42.60 -22.47 -6.53
N GLN A 322 -43.12 -21.57 -7.37
CA GLN A 322 -44.57 -21.30 -7.51
C GLN A 322 -45.19 -21.76 -8.85
N ILE A 323 -44.71 -22.86 -9.45
CA ILE A 323 -45.46 -23.59 -10.50
C ILE A 323 -45.56 -25.07 -10.11
#